data_AF-A0A2E4NEP9-F1
#
_entry.id   AF-A0A2E4NEP9-F1
#
_cell.length_a   1.000
_cell.length_b   1.000
_cell.length_c   1.000
_cell.angle_alpha   90.00
_cell.angle_beta   90.00
_cell.angle_gamma   90.00
#
_symmetry.space_group_name_H-M   'P 1'
#
loop_
_entity.id
_entity.type
_entity.pdbx_description
1 polymer ?
#
loop_
_entity_poly.entity_id
_entity_poly.type
_entity_poly.pdbx_seq_one_letter_code
_entity_poly.pdbx_strand_id
1 'polypeptide(L)'
;MTDNTIHYFFIIATILSYIIPVLVANSPMKRNDFRIKFKIFVSIILIHIALFYFLPNGDGIYYLETNLLFIFFFVGIIFYISARRYLEIGGSRWNTFVAFVHFPEFMRLWWEEPAEPGGSSVPMQK
;
A
#
# COMPACT_ATOMS: atom_id res chain seq x y z
N MET A 1 -18.06 -9.68 -27.62
CA MET A 1 -16.58 -9.50 -27.58
C MET A 1 -16.22 -8.49 -26.46
N THR A 2 -16.82 -8.67 -25.27
CA THR A 2 -16.98 -7.60 -24.26
C THR A 2 -16.62 -8.07 -22.85
N ASP A 3 -16.94 -9.31 -22.44
CA ASP A 3 -16.63 -9.80 -21.08
C ASP A 3 -15.13 -10.03 -20.84
N ASN A 4 -14.44 -10.70 -21.76
CA ASN A 4 -13.01 -10.99 -21.58
C ASN A 4 -12.16 -9.72 -21.57
N THR A 5 -12.51 -8.71 -22.37
CA THR A 5 -11.78 -7.44 -22.44
C THR A 5 -11.88 -6.67 -21.12
N ILE A 6 -13.06 -6.63 -20.51
CA ILE A 6 -13.28 -6.03 -19.19
C ILE A 6 -12.47 -6.81 -18.15
N HIS A 7 -12.51 -8.13 -18.17
CA HIS A 7 -11.74 -8.96 -17.24
C HIS A 7 -10.23 -8.72 -17.33
N TYR A 8 -9.65 -8.63 -18.53
CA TYR A 8 -8.24 -8.28 -18.71
C TYR A 8 -7.92 -6.87 -18.20
N PHE A 9 -8.82 -5.92 -18.40
CA PHE A 9 -8.67 -4.57 -17.86
C PHE A 9 -8.64 -4.59 -16.32
N PHE A 10 -9.50 -5.38 -15.68
CA PHE A 10 -9.50 -5.58 -14.23
C PHE A 10 -8.19 -6.19 -13.72
N ILE A 11 -7.67 -7.21 -14.41
CA ILE A 11 -6.37 -7.83 -14.04
C ILE A 11 -5.25 -6.80 -14.15
N ILE A 12 -5.20 -6.04 -15.25
CA ILE A 12 -4.18 -4.99 -15.46
C ILE A 12 -4.31 -3.92 -14.38
N ALA A 13 -5.52 -3.43 -14.10
CA ALA A 13 -5.79 -2.44 -13.06
C ALA A 13 -5.33 -2.95 -11.68
N THR A 14 -5.57 -4.23 -11.39
CA THR A 14 -5.12 -4.89 -10.17
C THR A 14 -3.59 -4.86 -10.08
N ILE A 15 -2.87 -5.32 -11.11
CA ILE A 15 -1.39 -5.32 -11.13
C ILE A 15 -0.86 -3.89 -10.96
N LEU A 16 -1.41 -2.94 -11.71
CA LEU A 16 -0.99 -1.54 -11.66
C LEU A 16 -1.24 -0.90 -10.29
N SER A 17 -2.31 -1.31 -9.59
CA SER A 17 -2.61 -0.81 -8.23
C SER A 17 -1.53 -1.17 -7.20
N TYR A 18 -0.68 -2.17 -7.47
CA TYR A 18 0.46 -2.49 -6.61
C TYR A 18 1.74 -1.76 -7.04
N ILE A 19 1.98 -1.66 -8.35
CA ILE A 19 3.25 -1.15 -8.88
C ILE A 19 3.30 0.39 -8.87
N ILE A 20 2.25 1.04 -9.38
CA ILE A 20 2.21 2.50 -9.52
C ILE A 20 2.44 3.20 -8.17
N PRO A 21 1.78 2.81 -7.06
CA PRO A 21 1.98 3.50 -5.80
C PRO A 21 3.42 3.42 -5.28
N VAL A 22 4.10 2.30 -5.49
CA VAL A 22 5.52 2.16 -5.13
C VAL A 22 6.41 3.06 -5.99
N LEU A 23 6.13 3.18 -7.29
CA LEU A 23 6.88 4.08 -8.18
C LEU A 23 6.68 5.56 -7.83
N VAL A 24 5.49 5.94 -7.36
CA VAL A 24 5.16 7.32 -6.98
C VAL A 24 5.67 7.65 -5.57
N ALA A 25 5.95 6.65 -4.74
CA ALA A 25 6.56 6.81 -3.42
C ALA A 25 8.04 7.23 -3.53
N ASN A 26 8.27 8.51 -3.80
CA ASN A 26 9.61 9.11 -4.00
C ASN A 26 10.07 9.99 -2.85
N SER A 27 9.24 10.17 -1.82
CA SER A 27 9.56 10.97 -0.64
C SER A 27 9.35 10.17 0.64
N PRO A 28 10.22 10.32 1.64
CA PRO A 28 10.07 9.60 2.89
C PRO A 28 8.82 10.04 3.66
N MET A 29 8.37 9.19 4.59
CA MET A 29 7.26 9.46 5.50
C MET A 29 7.65 9.17 6.94
N LYS A 30 7.45 10.17 7.81
CA LYS A 30 7.73 10.06 9.25
C LYS A 30 6.85 8.99 9.91
N ARG A 31 7.37 8.37 10.96
CA ARG A 31 6.71 7.29 11.70
C ARG A 31 5.30 7.63 12.17
N ASN A 32 5.09 8.82 12.73
CA ASN A 32 3.78 9.22 13.25
C ASN A 32 2.75 9.41 12.12
N ASP A 33 3.15 10.05 11.02
CA ASP A 33 2.30 10.24 9.85
C ASP A 33 1.90 8.90 9.22
N PHE A 34 2.87 7.97 9.13
CA PHE A 34 2.62 6.60 8.67
C PHE A 34 1.57 5.91 9.55
N ARG A 35 1.76 5.89 10.87
CA ARG A 35 0.84 5.23 11.82
C ARG A 35 -0.57 5.82 11.75
N ILE A 36 -0.70 7.14 11.65
CA ILE A 36 -2.00 7.81 11.56
C ILE A 36 -2.69 7.43 10.25
N LYS A 37 -2.02 7.61 9.11
CA LYS A 37 -2.58 7.30 7.80
C LYS A 37 -2.94 5.82 7.66
N PHE A 38 -2.05 4.93 8.08
CA PHE A 38 -2.29 3.48 8.02
C PHE A 38 -3.55 3.10 8.81
N LYS A 39 -3.69 3.57 10.05
CA LYS A 39 -4.88 3.30 10.87
C LYS A 39 -6.15 3.83 10.23
N ILE A 40 -6.12 5.03 9.64
CA ILE A 40 -7.26 5.61 8.94
C ILE A 40 -7.67 4.71 7.76
N PHE A 41 -6.73 4.33 6.90
CA PHE A 41 -7.05 3.51 5.73
C PHE A 41 -7.55 2.11 6.11
N VAL A 42 -6.93 1.45 7.10
CA VAL A 42 -7.43 0.17 7.60
C VAL A 42 -8.84 0.32 8.20
N SER A 43 -9.11 1.39 8.93
CA SER A 43 -10.46 1.64 9.47
C SER A 43 -11.49 1.83 8.36
N ILE A 44 -11.15 2.54 7.29
CA ILE A 44 -12.03 2.71 6.12
C ILE A 44 -12.32 1.36 5.46
N ILE A 45 -11.29 0.50 5.27
CA ILE A 45 -11.46 -0.85 4.73
C ILE A 45 -12.41 -1.67 5.62
N LEU A 46 -12.21 -1.65 6.95
CA LEU A 46 -13.05 -2.39 7.89
C LEU A 46 -14.51 -1.90 7.89
N ILE A 47 -14.72 -0.59 7.86
CA ILE A 47 -16.06 0.01 7.74
C ILE A 47 -16.71 -0.45 6.43
N HIS A 48 -15.97 -0.43 5.32
CA HIS A 48 -16.48 -0.85 4.03
C HIS A 48 -16.89 -2.34 4.02
N ILE A 49 -16.05 -3.22 4.57
CA ILE A 49 -16.36 -4.66 4.71
C ILE A 49 -17.58 -4.86 5.61
N ALA A 50 -17.71 -4.11 6.71
CA ALA A 50 -18.86 -4.20 7.59
C ALA A 50 -20.14 -3.76 6.86
N LEU A 51 -20.12 -2.62 6.15
CA LEU A 51 -21.25 -2.15 5.36
C LEU A 51 -21.69 -3.17 4.31
N PHE A 52 -20.74 -3.86 3.67
CA PHE A 52 -21.01 -4.95 2.74
C PHE A 52 -21.75 -6.12 3.39
N TYR A 53 -21.42 -6.48 4.64
CA TYR A 53 -22.11 -7.54 5.35
C TYR A 53 -23.56 -7.19 5.71
N PHE A 54 -23.86 -5.90 5.93
CA PHE A 54 -25.18 -5.44 6.41
C PHE A 54 -26.11 -4.90 5.32
N LEU A 55 -25.59 -4.47 4.17
CA LEU A 55 -26.43 -3.93 3.08
C LEU A 55 -27.09 -5.06 2.27
N PRO A 56 -28.35 -4.90 1.85
CA PRO A 56 -29.00 -5.86 0.96
C PRO A 56 -28.24 -5.91 -0.36
N ASN A 57 -27.47 -6.97 -0.54
CA ASN A 57 -26.66 -7.20 -1.73
C ASN A 57 -27.60 -7.41 -2.92
N GLY A 58 -27.60 -6.48 -3.87
CA GLY A 58 -28.20 -6.74 -5.17
C GLY A 58 -27.37 -7.82 -5.86
N ASP A 59 -28.03 -8.85 -6.41
CA ASP A 59 -27.42 -9.99 -7.12
C ASP A 59 -26.77 -9.60 -8.47
N GLY A 60 -25.93 -8.55 -8.48
CA GLY A 60 -25.30 -7.99 -9.66
C GLY A 60 -23.79 -8.18 -9.66
N ILE A 61 -23.25 -8.70 -10.77
CA ILE A 61 -21.80 -8.81 -11.03
C ILE A 61 -21.07 -7.47 -10.82
N TYR A 62 -21.71 -6.35 -11.19
CA TYR A 62 -21.18 -5.00 -10.98
C TYR A 62 -20.95 -4.62 -9.51
N TYR A 63 -21.75 -5.19 -8.59
CA TYR A 63 -21.58 -4.97 -7.15
C TYR A 63 -20.28 -5.62 -6.65
N LEU A 64 -20.01 -6.87 -7.04
CA LEU A 64 -18.77 -7.57 -6.68
C LEU A 64 -17.53 -6.85 -7.25
N GLU A 65 -17.58 -6.47 -8.53
CA GLU A 65 -16.49 -5.80 -9.23
C GLU A 65 -16.15 -4.43 -8.63
N THR A 66 -17.16 -3.63 -8.27
CA THR A 66 -16.96 -2.32 -7.62
C THR A 66 -16.32 -2.46 -6.24
N ASN A 67 -16.71 -3.49 -5.49
CA ASN A 67 -16.11 -3.78 -4.18
C ASN A 67 -14.66 -4.25 -4.30
N LEU A 68 -14.34 -5.08 -5.30
CA LEU A 68 -12.96 -5.48 -5.57
C LEU A 68 -12.09 -4.28 -5.96
N LEU A 69 -12.59 -3.38 -6.81
CA LEU A 69 -11.87 -2.15 -7.15
C LEU A 69 -11.62 -1.26 -5.93
N PHE A 70 -12.62 -1.14 -5.05
CA PHE A 70 -12.46 -0.41 -3.79
C PHE A 70 -11.33 -1.03 -2.96
N ILE A 71 -11.35 -2.35 -2.75
CA ILE A 71 -10.29 -3.03 -1.98
C ILE A 71 -8.92 -2.81 -2.63
N PHE A 72 -8.78 -2.99 -3.95
CA PHE A 72 -7.50 -2.80 -4.65
C PHE A 72 -6.99 -1.37 -4.55
N PHE A 73 -7.85 -0.37 -4.66
CA PHE A 73 -7.46 1.03 -4.49
C PHE A 73 -6.88 1.30 -3.09
N PHE A 74 -7.54 0.80 -2.05
CA PHE A 74 -7.08 0.99 -0.67
C PHE A 74 -5.81 0.20 -0.36
N VAL A 75 -5.66 -1.01 -0.92
CA VAL A 75 -4.40 -1.76 -0.87
C VAL A 75 -3.29 -0.95 -1.54
N GLY A 76 -3.51 -0.38 -2.72
CA GLY A 76 -2.54 0.49 -3.38
C GLY A 76 -2.11 1.69 -2.52
N ILE A 77 -3.03 2.31 -1.79
CA ILE A 77 -2.69 3.38 -0.83
C ILE A 77 -1.82 2.84 0.32
N ILE A 78 -2.10 1.65 0.84
CA ILE A 78 -1.26 1.02 1.86
C ILE A 78 0.15 0.78 1.32
N PHE A 79 0.28 0.33 0.07
CA PHE A 79 1.58 0.19 -0.61
C PHE A 79 2.29 1.53 -0.72
N TYR A 80 1.61 2.60 -1.13
CA TYR A 80 2.18 3.95 -1.20
C TYR A 80 2.78 4.40 0.13
N ILE A 81 1.99 4.37 1.21
CA ILE A 81 2.43 4.88 2.51
C ILE A 81 3.55 4.01 3.11
N SER A 82 3.49 2.69 2.88
CA SER A 82 4.50 1.74 3.37
C SER A 82 5.82 1.88 2.60
N ALA A 83 5.77 2.04 1.28
CA ALA A 83 6.94 2.33 0.45
C ALA A 83 7.65 3.63 0.88
N ARG A 84 6.88 4.68 1.17
CA ARG A 84 7.43 5.93 1.70
C ARG A 84 8.04 5.78 3.08
N ARG A 85 7.45 4.93 3.93
CA ARG A 85 8.00 4.64 5.25
C ARG A 85 9.31 3.87 5.15
N TYR A 86 9.44 2.94 4.20
CA TYR A 86 10.70 2.25 3.93
C TYR A 86 11.84 3.22 3.56
N LEU A 87 11.55 4.26 2.78
CA LEU A 87 12.55 5.28 2.46
C LEU A 87 13.07 6.02 3.70
N GLU A 88 12.21 6.26 4.69
CA GLU A 88 12.59 6.95 5.94
C GLU A 88 13.53 6.11 6.82
N ILE A 89 13.36 4.78 6.82
CA ILE A 89 14.21 3.84 7.60
C ILE A 89 15.46 3.38 6.82
N GLY A 90 15.79 4.05 5.71
CA GLY A 90 16.94 3.70 4.87
C GLY A 90 16.76 2.44 4.02
N GLY A 91 15.54 1.92 3.92
CA GLY A 91 15.19 0.78 3.10
C GLY A 91 14.80 1.15 1.66
N SER A 92 14.71 0.14 0.80
CA SER A 92 14.16 0.31 -0.54
C SER A 92 12.64 0.33 -0.50
N ARG A 93 12.00 1.20 -1.28
CA ARG A 93 10.55 1.23 -1.49
C ARG A 93 9.97 -0.12 -1.93
N TRP A 94 10.76 -0.94 -2.63
CA TRP A 94 10.40 -2.28 -3.09
C TRP A 94 10.27 -3.28 -1.94
N ASN A 95 10.85 -3.00 -0.77
CA ASN A 95 10.70 -3.84 0.42
C ASN A 95 9.24 -3.91 0.90
N THR A 96 8.38 -2.98 0.45
CA THR A 96 6.95 -3.06 0.74
C THR A 96 6.30 -4.34 0.22
N PHE A 97 6.80 -4.94 -0.86
CA PHE A 97 6.28 -6.22 -1.36
C PHE A 97 6.64 -7.39 -0.43
N VAL A 98 7.80 -7.31 0.24
CA VAL A 98 8.26 -8.33 1.19
C VAL A 98 7.44 -8.26 2.48
N ALA A 99 7.09 -7.07 2.96
CA ALA A 99 6.26 -6.87 4.15
C ALA A 99 4.89 -7.55 4.07
N PHE A 100 4.31 -7.69 2.87
CA PHE A 100 3.04 -8.40 2.68
C PHE A 100 3.17 -9.92 2.78
N VAL A 101 4.37 -10.46 2.59
CA VAL A 101 4.66 -11.90 2.70
C VAL A 101 5.27 -12.22 4.08
N HIS A 102 5.95 -11.26 4.71
CA HIS A 102 6.72 -11.44 5.93
C HIS A 102 6.30 -10.42 7.00
N PHE A 103 5.48 -10.88 7.94
CA PHE A 103 4.99 -10.10 9.08
C PHE A 103 6.08 -9.34 9.86
N PRO A 104 7.30 -9.87 10.08
CA PRO A 104 8.38 -9.12 10.74
C PRO A 104 8.77 -7.84 10.00
N GLU A 105 8.78 -7.86 8.67
CA GLU A 105 9.10 -6.68 7.87
C GLU A 105 7.99 -5.63 7.92
N PHE A 106 6.75 -6.08 7.99
CA PHE A 106 5.64 -5.18 8.29
C PHE A 106 5.82 -4.52 9.67
N MET A 107 6.18 -5.26 10.71
CA MET A 107 6.42 -4.71 12.05
C MET A 107 7.57 -3.69 12.09
N ARG A 108 8.57 -3.87 11.23
CA ARG A 108 9.70 -2.95 11.08
C ARG A 108 9.25 -1.53 10.73
N LEU A 109 8.27 -1.39 9.83
CA LEU A 109 7.69 -0.10 9.44
C LEU A 109 7.10 0.68 10.62
N TRP A 110 6.58 -0.04 11.61
CA TRP A 110 5.94 0.55 12.78
C TRP A 110 6.93 1.04 13.80
N TRP A 111 8.04 0.33 14.01
CA TRP A 111 8.90 0.53 15.19
C TRP A 111 10.28 1.08 14.89
N GLU A 112 10.85 0.74 13.72
CA GLU A 112 12.23 1.11 13.40
C GLU A 112 12.41 2.64 13.36
N GLU A 113 13.54 3.12 13.84
CA GLU A 113 13.85 4.55 13.83
C GLU A 113 14.41 4.95 12.45
N PRO A 114 14.35 6.24 12.06
CA PRO A 114 14.97 6.67 10.82
C PRO A 114 16.45 6.29 10.83
N ALA A 115 17.00 5.89 9.68
CA ALA A 115 18.44 5.69 9.57
C ALA A 115 19.14 7.01 9.94
N GLU A 116 20.12 6.96 10.84
CA GLU A 116 20.85 8.16 11.22
C GLU A 116 21.44 8.83 9.96
N PRO A 117 21.31 10.16 9.81
CA PRO A 117 21.90 10.86 8.68
C PRO A 117 23.41 10.92 8.88
N GLY A 118 24.12 9.86 8.49
CA GLY A 118 25.58 9.88 8.40
C GLY A 118 26.28 8.69 9.03
N GLY A 119 26.49 7.65 8.22
CA GLY A 119 27.53 6.65 8.41
C GLY A 119 28.33 6.41 7.13
N SER A 120 28.44 7.41 6.25
CA SER A 120 29.40 7.37 5.14
C SER A 120 30.74 7.86 5.66
N SER A 121 31.62 6.92 5.99
CA SER A 121 33.03 7.15 6.29
C SER A 121 33.86 7.41 5.02
N VAL A 122 33.29 8.04 3.98
CA VAL A 122 34.08 8.45 2.81
C VAL A 122 34.72 9.80 3.14
N PRO A 123 36.04 9.87 3.32
CA PRO A 123 36.70 11.15 3.50
C PRO A 123 36.53 11.96 2.21
N MET A 124 35.99 13.17 2.32
CA MET A 124 36.12 14.17 1.27
C MET A 124 37.62 14.41 1.05
N GLN A 125 38.14 13.95 -0.09
CA GLN A 125 39.45 14.40 -0.57
C GLN A 125 39.34 15.90 -0.86
N LYS A 126 40.19 16.67 -0.17
CA LYS A 126 40.49 18.07 -0.47
C LYS A 126 41.27 18.19 -1.78
#